data_AF-A0AAN6E9V8-F1
#
_entry.id   AF-A0AAN6E9V8-F1
#
_cell.length_a   1.000
_cell.length_b   1.000
_cell.length_c   1.000
_cell.angle_alpha   90.00
_cell.angle_beta   90.00
_cell.angle_gamma   90.00
#
_symmetry.space_group_name_H-M   'P 1'
#
loop_
_entity.id
_entity.type
_entity.pdbx_description
1 polymer ?
#
loop_
_entity_poly.entity_id
_entity_poly.type
_entity_poly.pdbx_seq_one_letter_code
_entity_poly.pdbx_strand_id
1 'polypeptide(L)'
;MKGFGLFVKTLAANTARLNSLDAHTGRLTLVLGNESADLDSMVSSLALAYALSPTISAPPIPIINTNRSDMTLRPESTLLLRTTLQANDSGIDALTFIDDFDLTRVVSYGRKHGLDVWLVDHNAPASRQTELEPF
;
A
#
# COMPACT_ATOMS: atom_id res chain seq x y z
N MET A 1 17.12 9.86 9.59
CA MET A 1 15.65 9.66 9.47
C MET A 1 14.93 10.60 8.48
N LYS A 2 15.57 11.62 7.88
CA LYS A 2 14.89 12.55 6.94
C LYS A 2 14.18 11.86 5.75
N GLY A 3 14.71 10.73 5.27
CA GLY A 3 14.12 9.98 4.15
C GLY A 3 12.75 9.35 4.47
N PHE A 4 12.60 8.77 5.67
CA PHE A 4 11.34 8.15 6.07
C PHE A 4 10.22 9.18 6.21
N GLY A 5 10.50 10.35 6.81
CA GLY A 5 9.50 11.42 6.91
C GLY A 5 9.02 11.93 5.54
N LEU A 6 9.91 11.98 4.53
CA LEU A 6 9.52 12.34 3.17
C LEU A 6 8.63 11.26 2.54
N PHE A 7 8.98 9.98 2.72
CA PHE A 7 8.15 8.86 2.27
C PHE A 7 6.76 8.87 2.93
N VAL A 8 6.68 9.10 4.24
CA VAL A 8 5.39 9.17 4.95
C VAL A 8 4.47 10.26 4.37
N LYS A 9 5.03 11.37 3.89
CA LYS A 9 4.26 12.44 3.24
C LYS A 9 3.69 12.04 1.87
N THR A 10 4.29 11.08 1.17
CA THR A 10 3.76 10.61 -0.12
C THR A 10 2.53 9.71 0.04
N LEU A 11 2.36 9.08 1.22
CA LEU A 11 1.27 8.14 1.48
C LEU A 11 -0.11 8.74 1.21
N ALA A 12 -0.33 9.99 1.63
CA ALA A 12 -1.62 10.67 1.47
C ALA A 12 -2.07 10.83 0.01
N ALA A 13 -1.15 10.76 -0.95
CA ALA A 13 -1.47 10.84 -2.38
C ALA A 13 -1.80 9.47 -3.00
N ASN A 14 -1.46 8.35 -2.34
CA ASN A 14 -1.54 7.02 -2.93
C ASN A 14 -2.96 6.61 -3.32
N THR A 15 -3.93 6.83 -2.45
CA THR A 15 -5.34 6.53 -2.76
C THR A 15 -5.84 7.34 -3.95
N ALA A 16 -5.48 8.62 -4.04
CA ALA A 16 -5.83 9.45 -5.19
C ALA A 16 -5.15 8.97 -6.50
N ARG A 17 -3.90 8.49 -6.40
CA ARG A 17 -3.17 7.88 -7.52
C ARG A 17 -3.88 6.64 -8.06
N LEU A 18 -4.38 5.76 -7.19
CA LEU A 18 -5.12 4.55 -7.58
C LEU A 18 -6.54 4.83 -8.07
N ASN A 19 -7.15 5.95 -7.67
CA ASN A 19 -8.49 6.34 -8.14
C ASN A 19 -8.46 7.15 -9.44
N SER A 20 -7.32 7.73 -9.81
CA SER A 20 -7.14 8.58 -10.99
C SER A 20 -6.24 7.92 -12.05
N LEU A 21 -6.45 6.63 -12.33
CA LEU A 21 -5.60 5.84 -13.23
C LEU A 21 -5.55 6.37 -14.67
N ASP A 22 -6.62 7.04 -15.13
CA ASP A 22 -6.70 7.58 -16.49
C ASP A 22 -5.69 8.72 -16.73
N ALA A 23 -5.24 9.40 -15.66
CA ALA A 23 -4.21 10.42 -15.70
C ALA A 23 -2.80 9.85 -15.40
N HIS A 24 -2.70 8.57 -15.07
CA HIS A 24 -1.44 7.92 -14.68
C HIS A 24 -0.64 7.50 -15.90
N THR A 25 0.67 7.73 -15.86
CA THR A 25 1.60 7.27 -16.88
C THR A 25 2.64 6.34 -16.28
N GLY A 26 2.93 5.26 -16.99
CA GLY A 26 3.97 4.29 -16.61
C GLY A 26 3.49 3.16 -15.70
N ARG A 27 4.47 2.45 -15.14
CA ARG A 27 4.26 1.25 -14.33
C ARG A 27 3.83 1.60 -12.91
N LEU A 28 2.89 0.83 -12.36
CA LEU A 28 2.56 0.86 -10.94
C LEU A 28 3.30 -0.23 -10.17
N THR A 29 3.67 0.05 -8.93
CA THR A 29 4.23 -0.94 -8.01
C THR A 29 3.39 -0.95 -6.74
N LEU A 30 2.77 -2.09 -6.44
CA LEU A 30 2.03 -2.31 -5.20
C LEU A 30 2.87 -3.16 -4.25
N VAL A 31 2.78 -2.86 -2.96
CA VAL A 31 3.35 -3.71 -1.90
C VAL A 31 2.22 -4.13 -0.98
N LEU A 32 1.91 -5.42 -0.91
CA LEU A 32 0.78 -5.95 -0.15
C LEU A 32 1.23 -7.02 0.84
N GLY A 33 0.71 -6.93 2.06
CA GLY A 33 0.76 -8.02 3.04
C GLY A 33 -0.45 -8.96 2.93
N ASN A 34 -0.56 -9.90 3.87
CA ASN A 34 -1.67 -10.83 3.92
C ASN A 34 -3.01 -10.18 4.33
N GLU A 35 -4.10 -10.87 4.06
CA GLU A 35 -5.46 -10.42 4.32
C GLU A 35 -5.84 -10.40 5.81
N SER A 36 -5.06 -11.07 6.67
CA SER A 36 -5.22 -10.95 8.12
C SER A 36 -4.85 -9.54 8.57
N ALA A 37 -3.98 -8.86 7.81
CA ALA A 37 -3.46 -7.54 8.10
C ALA A 37 -3.10 -7.42 9.57
N ASP A 38 -2.27 -8.34 10.06
CA ASP A 38 -1.64 -8.21 11.36
C ASP A 38 -0.55 -7.14 11.32
N LEU A 39 0.05 -6.86 12.47
CA LEU A 39 1.06 -5.82 12.57
C LEU A 39 2.27 -6.10 11.66
N ASP A 40 2.67 -7.37 11.51
CA ASP A 40 3.81 -7.74 10.68
C ASP A 40 3.51 -7.43 9.20
N SER A 41 2.38 -7.90 8.67
CA SER A 41 1.94 -7.57 7.32
C SER A 41 1.86 -6.06 7.04
N MET A 42 1.29 -5.27 7.97
CA MET A 42 1.16 -3.82 7.79
C MET A 42 2.51 -3.09 7.82
N VAL A 43 3.38 -3.44 8.78
CA VAL A 43 4.68 -2.78 8.93
C VAL A 43 5.62 -3.22 7.81
N SER A 44 5.62 -4.49 7.45
CA SER A 44 6.43 -5.04 6.37
C SER A 44 6.09 -4.41 5.02
N SER A 45 4.81 -4.15 4.73
CA SER A 45 4.42 -3.51 3.47
C SER A 45 4.90 -2.06 3.39
N LEU A 46 4.75 -1.29 4.48
CA LEU A 46 5.27 0.07 4.61
C LEU A 46 6.81 0.10 4.53
N ALA A 47 7.48 -0.82 5.24
CA ALA A 47 8.93 -0.89 5.30
C ALA A 47 9.54 -1.23 3.93
N LEU A 48 8.97 -2.22 3.23
CA LEU A 48 9.45 -2.59 1.90
C LEU A 48 9.17 -1.49 0.88
N ALA A 49 7.98 -0.86 0.90
CA ALA A 49 7.68 0.27 0.03
C ALA A 49 8.64 1.45 0.26
N TYR A 50 8.99 1.74 1.52
CA TYR A 50 10.01 2.72 1.85
C TYR A 50 11.38 2.34 1.30
N ALA A 51 11.81 1.09 1.50
CA ALA A 51 13.11 0.59 1.04
C ALA A 51 13.25 0.60 -0.49
N LEU A 52 12.15 0.39 -1.22
CA LEU A 52 12.09 0.44 -2.69
C LEU A 52 11.91 1.86 -3.25
N SER A 53 11.41 2.81 -2.45
CA SER A 53 11.16 4.19 -2.90
C SER A 53 12.35 4.92 -3.55
N PRO A 54 13.64 4.71 -3.14
CA PRO A 54 14.77 5.34 -3.82
C PRO A 54 15.24 4.61 -5.09
N THR A 55 14.80 3.37 -5.32
CA THR A 55 15.28 2.53 -6.45
C THR A 55 14.33 2.52 -7.64
N ILE A 56 13.06 2.84 -7.42
CA ILE A 56 12.01 2.79 -8.43
C ILE A 56 11.61 4.22 -8.83
N SER A 57 11.40 4.46 -10.13
CA SER A 57 11.11 5.79 -10.68
C SER A 57 9.81 6.40 -10.15
N ALA A 58 8.83 5.56 -9.81
CA ALA A 58 7.59 5.96 -9.15
C ALA A 58 7.52 5.34 -7.75
N PRO A 59 7.16 6.09 -6.69
CA PRO A 59 7.09 5.55 -5.33
C PRO A 59 6.11 4.37 -5.25
N PRO A 60 6.55 3.20 -4.73
CA PRO A 60 5.68 2.05 -4.50
C PRO A 60 4.55 2.40 -3.54
N ILE A 61 3.40 1.76 -3.75
CA ILE A 61 2.19 2.01 -2.97
C ILE A 61 2.01 0.87 -1.98
N PRO A 62 2.29 1.07 -0.68
CA PRO A 62 1.97 0.09 0.35
C PRO A 62 0.45 0.03 0.55
N ILE A 63 -0.09 -1.19 0.54
CA ILE A 63 -1.50 -1.47 0.74
C ILE A 63 -1.70 -2.20 2.07
N ILE A 64 -2.61 -1.68 2.88
CA ILE A 64 -3.11 -2.37 4.06
C ILE A 64 -4.24 -3.30 3.61
N ASN A 65 -4.00 -4.61 3.63
CA ASN A 65 -4.87 -5.60 2.99
C ASN A 65 -6.10 -6.01 3.84
N THR A 66 -6.71 -5.05 4.51
CA THR A 66 -7.99 -5.16 5.23
C THR A 66 -8.82 -3.92 4.92
N ASN A 67 -10.13 -3.98 5.15
CA ASN A 67 -10.97 -2.80 4.99
C ASN A 67 -10.57 -1.72 6.01
N ARG A 68 -10.68 -0.45 5.63
CA ARG A 68 -10.36 0.69 6.51
C ARG A 68 -11.15 0.65 7.81
N SER A 69 -12.43 0.29 7.74
CA SER A 69 -13.31 0.14 8.92
C SER A 69 -12.75 -0.83 9.96
N ASP A 70 -12.04 -1.85 9.51
CA ASP A 70 -11.59 -2.97 10.33
C ASP A 70 -10.31 -2.66 11.10
N MET A 71 -9.69 -1.50 10.85
CA MET A 71 -8.59 -1.01 11.70
C MET A 71 -9.01 -0.81 13.14
N THR A 72 -10.28 -0.48 13.38
CA THR A 72 -10.84 -0.35 14.74
C THR A 72 -10.77 -1.65 15.54
N LEU A 73 -10.75 -2.80 14.85
CA LEU A 73 -10.61 -4.13 15.46
C LEU A 73 -9.15 -4.44 15.86
N ARG A 74 -8.19 -3.58 15.50
CA ARG A 74 -6.75 -3.77 15.70
C ARG A 74 -6.17 -2.58 16.49
N PRO A 75 -6.55 -2.40 17.77
CA PRO A 75 -6.19 -1.21 18.54
C PRO A 75 -4.69 -1.05 18.74
N GLU A 76 -3.94 -2.15 18.93
CA GLU A 76 -2.49 -2.11 19.10
C GLU A 76 -1.78 -1.67 17.81
N SER A 77 -2.12 -2.28 16.67
CA SER A 77 -1.59 -1.88 15.36
C SER A 77 -1.97 -0.44 15.03
N THR A 78 -3.21 -0.04 15.31
CA THR A 78 -3.70 1.32 15.11
C THR A 78 -2.92 2.33 15.95
N LEU A 79 -2.67 2.03 17.22
CA LEU A 79 -1.90 2.90 18.12
C LEU A 79 -0.48 3.07 17.60
N LEU A 80 0.22 1.97 17.30
CA LEU A 80 1.59 2.01 16.79
C LEU A 80 1.68 2.83 15.50
N LEU A 81 0.89 2.49 14.48
CA LEU A 81 0.91 3.17 13.19
C LEU A 81 0.56 4.64 13.33
N ARG A 82 -0.46 4.98 14.14
CA ARG A 82 -0.82 6.38 14.41
C ARG A 82 0.35 7.15 15.02
N THR A 83 0.96 6.62 16.08
CA THR A 83 2.08 7.30 16.77
C THR A 83 3.29 7.47 15.83
N THR A 84 3.63 6.44 15.04
CA THR A 84 4.74 6.51 14.09
C THR A 84 4.47 7.52 12.96
N LEU A 85 3.26 7.55 12.40
CA LEU A 85 2.90 8.49 11.32
C LEU A 85 2.80 9.93 11.83
N GLN A 86 2.23 10.13 13.03
CA GLN A 86 2.14 11.46 13.65
C GLN A 86 3.51 12.07 13.95
N ALA A 87 4.49 11.26 14.35
CA ALA A 87 5.87 11.71 14.52
C ALA A 87 6.51 12.21 13.20
N ASN A 88 5.85 12.03 12.06
CA ASN A 88 6.29 12.42 10.72
C ASN A 88 5.25 13.31 10.00
N ASP A 89 4.44 14.07 10.75
CA ASP A 89 3.41 15.00 10.24
C ASP A 89 2.33 14.33 9.36
N SER A 90 1.97 13.08 9.67
CA SER A 90 0.95 12.32 8.93
C SER A 90 -0.01 11.60 9.88
N GLY A 91 -0.99 10.90 9.33
CA GLY A 91 -2.01 10.19 10.09
C GLY A 91 -2.35 8.86 9.46
N ILE A 92 -3.08 8.03 10.20
CA ILE A 92 -3.55 6.73 9.71
C ILE A 92 -4.44 6.87 8.45
N ASP A 93 -5.08 8.04 8.30
CA ASP A 93 -5.90 8.38 7.13
C ASP A 93 -5.08 8.49 5.84
N ALA A 94 -3.77 8.69 5.94
CA ALA A 94 -2.86 8.69 4.80
C ALA A 94 -2.50 7.29 4.29
N LEU A 95 -2.79 6.22 5.06
CA LEU A 95 -2.59 4.86 4.60
C LEU A 95 -3.63 4.50 3.53
N THR A 96 -3.25 3.64 2.59
CA THR A 96 -4.14 3.12 1.55
C THR A 96 -4.60 1.71 1.92
N PHE A 97 -5.91 1.53 2.05
CA PHE A 97 -6.56 0.28 2.35
C PHE A 97 -7.09 -0.37 1.08
N ILE A 98 -7.30 -1.69 1.12
CA ILE A 98 -7.75 -2.44 -0.05
C ILE A 98 -9.14 -2.03 -0.55
N ASP A 99 -9.99 -1.45 0.31
CA ASP A 99 -11.31 -0.94 -0.01
C ASP A 99 -11.34 0.55 -0.40
N ASP A 100 -10.18 1.23 -0.41
CA ASP A 100 -10.08 2.64 -0.83
C ASP A 100 -10.07 2.83 -2.36
N PHE A 101 -9.92 1.76 -3.13
CA PHE A 101 -9.80 1.78 -4.58
C PHE A 101 -10.37 0.50 -5.22
N ASP A 102 -10.59 0.54 -6.53
CA ASP A 102 -11.05 -0.61 -7.31
C ASP A 102 -9.85 -1.43 -7.82
N LEU A 103 -9.60 -2.59 -7.20
CA LEU A 103 -8.50 -3.49 -7.56
C LEU A 103 -8.60 -3.97 -9.02
N THR A 104 -9.81 -4.24 -9.51
CA THR A 104 -10.03 -4.70 -10.88
C THR A 104 -9.67 -3.61 -11.90
N ARG A 105 -9.91 -2.33 -11.58
CA ARG A 105 -9.42 -1.20 -12.40
C ARG A 105 -7.90 -1.12 -12.39
N VAL A 106 -7.26 -1.31 -11.24
CA VAL A 106 -5.78 -1.31 -11.13
C VAL A 106 -5.17 -2.47 -11.93
N VAL A 107 -5.72 -3.66 -11.85
CA VAL A 107 -5.31 -4.82 -12.66
C VAL A 107 -5.49 -4.54 -14.15
N SER A 108 -6.62 -3.97 -14.54
CA SER A 108 -6.90 -3.62 -15.94
C SER A 108 -5.93 -2.57 -16.49
N TYR A 109 -5.54 -1.58 -15.68
CA TYR A 109 -4.48 -0.63 -15.99
C TYR A 109 -3.13 -1.35 -16.11
N GLY A 110 -2.79 -2.20 -15.13
CA GLY A 110 -1.55 -2.96 -15.07
C GLY A 110 -1.29 -3.83 -16.29
N ARG A 111 -2.34 -4.47 -16.84
CA ARG A 111 -2.24 -5.26 -18.09
C ARG A 111 -1.83 -4.41 -19.30
N LYS A 112 -2.15 -3.12 -19.31
CA LYS A 112 -1.86 -2.19 -20.43
C LYS A 112 -0.57 -1.41 -20.22
N HIS A 113 -0.26 -1.01 -18.99
CA HIS A 113 0.79 -0.03 -18.67
C HIS A 113 1.91 -0.59 -17.80
N GLY A 114 1.76 -1.82 -17.29
CA GLY A 114 2.67 -2.47 -16.36
C GLY A 114 2.23 -2.32 -14.91
N LEU A 115 2.29 -3.43 -14.18
CA LEU A 115 2.05 -3.52 -12.74
C LEU A 115 3.07 -4.51 -12.17
N ASP A 116 3.75 -4.10 -11.10
CA ASP A 116 4.57 -4.98 -10.27
C ASP A 116 3.85 -5.18 -8.93
N VAL A 117 3.78 -6.43 -8.47
CA VAL A 117 3.19 -6.77 -7.18
C VAL A 117 4.28 -7.37 -6.30
N TRP A 118 4.56 -6.70 -5.18
CA TRP A 118 5.48 -7.18 -4.16
C TRP A 118 4.68 -7.68 -2.98
N LEU A 119 4.92 -8.93 -2.61
CA LEU A 119 4.26 -9.58 -1.51
C LEU A 119 5.17 -9.62 -0.27
N VAL A 120 4.60 -9.37 0.89
CA VAL A 120 5.26 -9.51 2.19
C VAL A 120 4.42 -10.40 3.10
N ASP A 121 5.06 -11.11 4.03
CA ASP A 121 4.38 -11.99 5.01
C ASP A 121 3.55 -13.15 4.41
N HIS A 122 3.55 -13.28 3.08
CA HIS A 122 3.07 -14.45 2.34
C HIS A 122 3.82 -14.55 1.00
N ASN A 123 3.63 -15.68 0.31
CA ASN A 123 4.25 -15.96 -0.99
C ASN A 123 3.23 -16.09 -2.14
N ALA A 124 1.95 -15.81 -1.90
CA ALA A 124 0.90 -15.82 -2.89
C ALA A 124 -0.18 -14.77 -2.55
N PRO A 125 -0.85 -14.18 -3.56
CA PRO A 125 -1.98 -13.28 -3.31
C PRO A 125 -3.08 -13.96 -2.49
N ALA A 126 -3.85 -13.19 -1.73
CA ALA A 126 -4.99 -13.73 -1.00
C ALA A 126 -6.01 -14.36 -1.97
N SER A 127 -6.81 -15.31 -1.49
CA SER A 127 -7.78 -16.03 -2.34
C SER A 127 -8.81 -15.12 -3.03
N ARG A 128 -9.06 -13.92 -2.49
CA ARG A 128 -9.94 -12.90 -3.08
C ARG A 128 -9.25 -11.96 -4.08
N GLN A 129 -7.94 -12.14 -4.31
CA GLN A 129 -7.06 -11.28 -5.12
C GLN A 129 -6.29 -12.09 -6.17
N THR A 130 -6.82 -13.24 -6.61
CA THR A 130 -6.17 -14.12 -7.60
C THR A 130 -5.86 -13.42 -8.93
N GLU A 131 -6.57 -12.33 -9.23
CA GLU A 131 -6.28 -11.47 -10.38
C GLU A 131 -4.90 -10.79 -10.35
N LEU A 132 -4.21 -10.79 -9.20
CA LEU A 132 -2.83 -10.32 -9.05
C LEU A 132 -1.77 -11.39 -9.38
N GLU A 133 -2.11 -12.68 -9.46
CA GLU A 133 -1.15 -13.76 -9.71
C GLU A 133 -0.29 -13.61 -10.97
N PRO A 134 -0.76 -13.01 -12.09
CA PRO A 134 0.07 -12.84 -13.28
C PRO A 134 1.18 -11.77 -13.17
N PHE A 135 1.24 -11.00 -12.08
CA PHE A 135 2.13 -9.84 -11.92
C PHE A 135 3.26 -10.05 -10.93
#